data_AF-A0A2E3CW32-F1
#
_entry.id   AF-A0A2E3CW32-F1
#
_cell.length_a   1.000
_cell.length_b   1.000
_cell.length_c   1.000
_cell.angle_alpha   90.00
_cell.angle_beta   90.00
_cell.angle_gamma   90.00
#
_symmetry.space_group_name_H-M   'P 1'
#
loop_
_entity.id
_entity.type
_entity.pdbx_description
1 polymer ?
#
loop_
_entity_poly.entity_id
_entity_poly.type
_entity_poly.pdbx_seq_one_letter_code
_entity_poly.pdbx_strand_id
1 'polypeptide(L)'
;MLKPRRNLQARLCALATVLGLLLLSGCSAIKPWVKPYERNNLADPIMSFSMDPVESGYMHHVFQAREAARGAEGGGGGGCGCN
;
A
#
# COMPACT_ATOMS: atom_id res chain seq x y z
N MET A 1 -53.04 -10.79 11.18
CA MET A 1 -51.79 -11.58 11.15
C MET A 1 -50.88 -11.09 10.00
N LEU A 2 -49.97 -10.12 10.24
CA LEU A 2 -49.02 -9.59 9.24
C LEU A 2 -47.57 -9.58 9.79
N LYS A 3 -47.15 -10.66 10.48
CA LYS A 3 -45.83 -10.74 11.16
C LYS A 3 -44.64 -11.32 10.37
N PRO A 4 -44.74 -11.92 9.15
CA PRO A 4 -43.58 -12.58 8.54
C PRO A 4 -42.54 -11.59 7.96
N ARG A 5 -42.95 -10.43 7.45
CA ARG A 5 -42.03 -9.45 6.83
C ARG A 5 -41.10 -8.75 7.84
N ARG A 6 -41.55 -8.54 9.08
CA ARG A 6 -40.77 -7.89 10.15
C ARG A 6 -39.53 -8.70 10.57
N ASN A 7 -39.61 -10.02 10.56
CA ASN A 7 -38.51 -10.89 10.95
C ASN A 7 -37.44 -10.99 9.85
N LEU A 8 -37.85 -10.98 8.58
CA LEU A 8 -36.92 -10.98 7.44
C LEU A 8 -36.14 -9.66 7.34
N GLN A 9 -36.81 -8.52 7.57
CA GLN A 9 -36.16 -7.20 7.62
C GLN A 9 -35.14 -7.12 8.75
N ALA A 10 -35.47 -7.59 9.95
CA ALA A 10 -34.53 -7.61 11.08
C ALA A 10 -33.29 -8.48 10.80
N ARG A 11 -33.46 -9.63 10.14
CA ARG A 11 -32.35 -10.51 9.73
C ARG A 11 -31.44 -9.85 8.70
N LEU A 12 -32.01 -9.16 7.71
CA LEU A 12 -31.26 -8.43 6.68
C LEU A 12 -30.47 -7.25 7.27
N CYS A 13 -31.07 -6.48 8.19
CA CYS A 13 -30.36 -5.41 8.88
C CYS A 13 -29.22 -5.93 9.77
N ALA A 14 -29.42 -7.07 10.44
CA ALA A 14 -28.36 -7.72 11.23
C ALA A 14 -27.21 -8.22 10.34
N LEU A 15 -27.50 -8.78 9.17
CA LEU A 15 -26.48 -9.21 8.21
C LEU A 15 -25.69 -8.02 7.63
N ALA A 16 -26.38 -6.94 7.29
CA ALA A 16 -25.75 -5.71 6.78
C ALA A 16 -24.84 -5.04 7.82
N THR A 17 -25.25 -5.02 9.09
CA THR A 17 -24.43 -4.46 10.18
C THR A 17 -23.20 -5.29 10.47
N VAL A 18 -23.30 -6.63 10.48
CA VAL A 18 -22.14 -7.53 10.61
C VAL A 18 -21.18 -7.36 9.43
N LEU A 19 -21.68 -7.30 8.20
CA LEU A 19 -20.86 -7.09 7.00
C LEU A 19 -20.16 -5.72 7.03
N GLY A 20 -20.85 -4.67 7.49
CA GLY A 20 -20.26 -3.35 7.66
C GLY A 20 -19.11 -3.34 8.67
N LEU A 21 -19.24 -4.03 9.80
CA LEU A 21 -18.18 -4.13 10.81
C LEU A 21 -16.93 -4.86 10.30
N LEU A 22 -17.10 -5.90 9.48
CA LEU A 22 -15.99 -6.63 8.84
C LEU A 22 -15.16 -5.71 7.93
N LEU A 23 -15.81 -4.80 7.20
CA LEU A 23 -15.12 -3.85 6.31
C LEU A 23 -14.30 -2.79 7.06
N LEU A 24 -14.63 -2.50 8.32
CA LEU A 24 -13.89 -1.53 9.15
C LEU A 24 -12.68 -2.14 9.88
N SER A 25 -12.47 -3.46 9.80
CA SER A 25 -11.36 -4.15 10.50
C SER A 25 -9.96 -3.79 9.99
N GLY A 26 -9.86 -3.10 8.85
CA GLY A 26 -8.60 -2.62 8.29
C GLY A 26 -7.98 -1.41 9.01
N CYS A 27 -8.73 -0.67 9.83
CA CYS A 27 -8.25 0.52 10.54
C CYS A 27 -7.59 0.18 11.90
N SER A 28 -6.85 -0.93 11.95
CA SER A 28 -6.03 -1.27 13.12
C SER A 28 -4.65 -0.64 12.98
N ALA A 29 -4.07 -0.20 14.09
CA ALA A 29 -2.68 0.21 14.13
C ALA A 29 -1.80 -1.02 13.84
N ILE A 30 -1.47 -1.24 12.56
CA ILE A 30 -0.61 -2.32 12.10
C ILE A 30 0.77 -2.11 12.74
N LYS A 31 0.98 -2.78 13.86
CA LYS A 31 2.30 -3.15 14.36
C LYS A 31 2.66 -4.45 13.63
N PRO A 32 3.77 -4.49 12.88
CA PRO A 32 4.96 -3.69 13.11
C PRO A 32 5.25 -2.76 11.92
N TRP A 33 5.48 -1.47 12.19
CA TRP A 33 6.33 -0.71 11.29
C TRP A 33 7.70 -1.39 11.26
N VAL A 34 8.25 -1.60 10.06
CA VAL A 34 9.63 -2.08 9.89
C VAL A 34 10.52 -1.10 10.63
N LYS A 35 11.33 -1.60 11.57
CA LYS A 35 12.20 -0.74 12.37
C LYS A 35 13.19 -0.07 11.42
N PRO A 36 13.61 1.19 11.65
CA PRO A 36 14.45 1.92 10.70
C PRO A 36 15.68 1.13 10.23
N TYR A 37 16.30 0.36 11.11
CA TYR A 37 17.48 -0.47 10.81
C TYR A 37 17.16 -1.78 10.07
N GLU A 38 15.93 -2.29 10.13
CA GLU A 38 15.50 -3.48 9.37
C GLU A 38 15.25 -3.13 7.90
N ARG A 39 15.10 -1.84 7.56
CA ARG A 39 15.00 -1.39 6.17
C ARG A 39 16.27 -1.67 5.38
N ASN A 40 17.44 -1.78 6.02
CA ASN A 40 18.69 -2.10 5.31
C ASN A 40 18.61 -3.41 4.51
N ASN A 41 17.74 -4.35 4.92
CA ASN A 41 17.53 -5.59 4.17
C ASN A 41 16.97 -5.34 2.76
N LEU A 42 16.26 -4.22 2.53
CA LEU A 42 15.77 -3.81 1.21
C LEU A 42 16.84 -3.13 0.35
N ALA A 43 18.06 -2.96 0.86
CA ALA A 43 19.19 -2.44 0.09
C ALA A 43 20.10 -3.55 -0.45
N ASP A 44 19.73 -4.82 -0.27
CA ASP A 44 20.46 -5.94 -0.87
C ASP A 44 20.45 -5.81 -2.40
N PRO A 45 21.61 -5.87 -3.09
CA PRO A 45 21.69 -5.81 -4.55
C PRO A 45 20.77 -6.81 -5.26
N ILE A 46 20.47 -7.96 -4.65
CA ILE A 46 19.54 -8.95 -5.22
C ILE A 46 18.10 -8.44 -5.30
N MET A 47 17.72 -7.47 -4.46
CA MET A 47 16.41 -6.85 -4.43
C MET A 47 16.34 -5.58 -5.29
N SER A 48 17.40 -5.27 -6.06
CA SER A 48 17.41 -4.13 -6.98
C SER A 48 16.37 -4.29 -8.08
N PHE A 49 15.61 -3.23 -8.35
CA PHE A 49 14.62 -3.21 -9.44
C PHE A 49 15.27 -3.15 -10.83
N SER A 50 16.49 -2.58 -10.92
CA SER A 50 17.27 -2.52 -12.14
C SER A 50 18.55 -3.33 -12.01
N MET A 51 18.88 -4.07 -13.07
CA MET A 51 20.15 -4.78 -13.19
C MET A 51 21.30 -3.79 -13.42
N ASP A 52 21.04 -2.73 -14.19
CA ASP A 52 22.01 -1.72 -14.61
C ASP A 52 21.62 -0.33 -14.10
N PRO A 53 22.11 0.10 -12.92
CA PRO A 53 21.67 1.34 -12.28
C PRO A 53 22.00 2.61 -13.09
N VAL A 54 23.08 2.58 -13.88
CA VAL A 54 23.52 3.71 -14.71
C VAL A 54 22.52 3.98 -15.84
N GLU A 55 22.06 2.93 -16.52
CA GLU A 55 21.08 3.03 -17.60
C GLU A 55 19.74 3.49 -17.05
N SER A 56 19.27 2.88 -15.95
CA SER A 56 17.99 3.24 -15.36
C SER A 56 17.98 4.70 -14.89
N GLY A 57 19.07 5.18 -14.29
CA GLY A 57 19.17 6.58 -13.85
C GLY A 57 19.09 7.58 -15.01
N TYR A 58 19.72 7.26 -16.15
CA TYR A 58 19.62 8.07 -17.36
C TYR A 58 18.17 8.13 -17.87
N MET A 59 17.51 6.98 -17.99
CA MET A 59 16.12 6.92 -18.46
C MET A 59 15.15 7.61 -17.50
N HIS A 60 15.36 7.49 -16.18
CA HIS A 60 14.60 8.23 -15.18
C HIS A 60 14.70 9.74 -15.38
N HIS A 61 15.89 10.29 -15.58
CA HIS A 61 16.06 11.73 -15.84
C HIS A 61 15.30 12.17 -17.11
N VAL A 62 15.31 11.35 -18.17
CA VAL A 62 14.54 11.62 -19.39
C VAL A 62 13.04 11.67 -19.11
N PHE A 63 12.49 10.70 -18.36
CA PHE A 63 11.08 10.68 -18.01
C PHE A 63 10.68 11.83 -17.10
N GLN A 64 11.50 12.17 -16.10
CA GLN A 64 11.26 13.33 -15.25
C GLN A 64 11.15 14.63 -16.06
N ALA A 65 12.02 14.80 -17.06
CA ALA A 65 12.01 15.99 -17.92
C ALA A 65 10.81 16.02 -18.86
N ARG A 66 10.41 14.87 -19.42
CA ARG A 66 9.30 14.78 -20.38
C ARG A 66 7.93 14.85 -19.72
N GLU A 67 7.77 14.19 -18.59
CA GLU A 67 6.49 14.04 -17.91
C GLU A 67 6.28 15.04 -16.77
N ALA A 68 7.24 15.96 -16.57
CA ALA A 68 7.26 16.91 -15.46
C ALA A 68 7.08 16.24 -14.07
N ALA A 69 7.56 14.99 -13.93
CA ALA A 69 7.31 14.11 -12.81
C ALA A 69 8.57 13.88 -11.95
N ARG A 70 9.29 14.96 -11.61
CA ARG A 70 10.47 14.87 -10.72
C ARG A 70 10.09 14.31 -9.35
N GLY A 71 10.82 13.29 -8.89
CA GLY A 71 10.56 12.64 -7.61
C GLY A 71 9.46 11.57 -7.64
N ALA A 72 8.93 11.22 -8.82
CA ALA A 72 7.86 10.23 -8.96
C ALA A 72 8.37 8.78 -9.05
N GLU A 73 9.68 8.57 -9.16
CA GLU A 73 10.35 7.26 -9.32
C GLU A 73 10.33 6.32 -8.09
N GLY A 74 9.38 6.52 -7.16
CA GLY A 74 9.10 5.61 -6.05
C GLY A 74 9.80 5.98 -4.74
N GLY A 75 9.47 5.23 -3.68
CA GLY A 75 10.12 5.38 -2.38
C GLY A 75 11.49 4.72 -2.40
N GLY A 76 12.52 5.45 -1.98
CA GLY A 76 13.88 4.92 -1.87
C GLY A 76 13.88 3.57 -1.13
N GLY A 77 14.64 2.61 -1.66
CA GLY A 77 14.80 1.29 -1.06
C GLY A 77 15.38 1.35 0.36
N GLY A 78 16.05 0.28 0.80
CA GLY A 78 16.58 0.20 2.16
C GLY A 78 17.67 1.22 2.55
N GLY A 79 18.15 2.03 1.61
CA GLY A 79 19.27 2.96 1.77
C GLY A 79 18.90 4.29 2.45
N CYS A 80 19.82 5.26 2.45
CA CYS A 80 19.69 6.55 3.14
C CYS A 80 18.55 7.46 2.64
N GLY A 81 17.76 7.03 1.66
CA GLY A 81 16.56 7.74 1.20
C GLY A 81 16.82 9.06 0.49
N CYS A 82 18.07 9.34 0.10
CA CYS A 82 18.39 10.48 -0.74
C CYS A 82 18.08 10.11 -2.20
N ASN A 83 17.02 10.70 -2.75
CA ASN A 83 16.83 10.89 -4.18
C ASN A 83 17.42 12.27 -4.54
#